data_AF-A0A428KTH3-F1
#
_entry.id   AF-A0A428KTH3-F1
#
_cell.length_a   1.000
_cell.length_b   1.000
_cell.length_c   1.000
_cell.angle_alpha   90.00
_cell.angle_beta   90.00
_cell.angle_gamma   90.00
#
_symmetry.space_group_name_H-M   'P 1'
#
loop_
_entity.id
_entity.type
_entity.pdbx_description
1 polymer ?
#
loop_
_entity_poly.entity_id
_entity_poly.type
_entity_poly.pdbx_seq_one_letter_code
_entity_poly.pdbx_strand_id
1 'polypeptide(L)'
;MLQTSPDMQVVDVIQMSPKEVFIVGYVSGPVKPGHWELRRNGEAVVTLQATGEVQVEAGRKGKLAPPRVISCQGQVDKKQFDFTQDEVTLVPLPA
;
A
#
# COMPACT_ATOMS: atom_id res chain seq x y z
N MET A 1 -16.91 -17.24 -3.37
CA MET A 1 -15.67 -16.48 -3.65
C MET A 1 -15.49 -15.53 -2.48
N LEU A 2 -14.60 -15.83 -1.53
CA LEU A 2 -14.37 -15.00 -0.34
C LEU A 2 -12.86 -14.95 -0.11
N GLN A 3 -12.19 -14.08 -0.85
CA GLN A 3 -10.86 -13.64 -0.45
C GLN A 3 -11.08 -12.46 0.49
N THR A 4 -11.04 -12.71 1.80
CA THR A 4 -11.17 -11.71 2.86
C THR A 4 -9.81 -11.33 3.42
N SER A 5 -8.85 -11.09 2.53
CA SER A 5 -7.61 -10.41 2.90
C SER A 5 -7.86 -8.91 2.80
N PRO A 6 -7.38 -8.09 3.75
CA PRO A 6 -7.47 -6.64 3.61
C PRO A 6 -6.56 -6.21 2.47
N ASP A 7 -7.12 -6.11 1.27
CA ASP A 7 -6.42 -5.59 0.11
C ASP A 7 -6.46 -4.06 0.17
N MET A 8 -5.31 -3.43 -0.04
CA MET A 8 -5.19 -2.00 -0.13
C MET A 8 -5.19 -1.57 -1.59
N GLN A 9 -6.10 -0.68 -1.96
CA GLN A 9 -5.99 0.06 -3.21
C GLN A 9 -4.92 1.13 -3.05
N VAL A 10 -3.82 1.03 -3.79
CA VAL A 10 -2.69 1.94 -3.71
C VAL A 10 -2.92 3.12 -4.66
N VAL A 11 -2.75 4.34 -4.15
CA VAL A 11 -2.89 5.58 -4.92
C VAL A 11 -1.56 6.31 -5.08
N ASP A 12 -0.59 6.05 -4.19
CA ASP A 12 0.75 6.59 -4.34
C ASP A 12 1.79 5.72 -3.60
N VAL A 13 3.03 5.85 -4.01
CA VAL A 13 4.21 5.25 -3.40
C VAL A 13 5.26 6.33 -3.20
N ILE A 14 5.75 6.46 -1.97
CA ILE A 14 6.73 7.48 -1.58
C ILE A 14 7.97 6.79 -1.06
N GLN A 15 9.07 6.84 -1.82
CA GLN A 15 10.36 6.31 -1.36
C GLN A 15 10.97 7.30 -0.36
N MET A 16 11.01 6.92 0.92
CA MET A 16 11.52 7.77 2.00
C MET A 16 13.04 7.66 2.13
N SER A 17 13.57 6.44 1.97
CA SER A 17 15.00 6.15 2.00
C SER A 17 15.28 4.85 1.22
N PRO A 18 16.54 4.43 1.00
CA PRO A 18 16.82 3.15 0.35
C PRO A 18 16.28 1.90 1.07
N LYS A 19 15.79 2.02 2.32
CA LYS A 19 15.27 0.91 3.11
C LYS A 19 13.82 1.07 3.52
N GLU A 20 13.23 2.24 3.27
CA GLU A 20 11.89 2.57 3.73
C GLU A 20 11.08 3.22 2.61
N VAL A 21 9.88 2.71 2.43
CA VAL A 21 8.90 3.18 1.47
C VAL A 21 7.55 3.29 2.16
N PHE A 22 6.83 4.38 1.87
CA PHE A 22 5.47 4.56 2.30
C PHE A 22 4.52 4.22 1.17
N ILE A 23 3.54 3.38 1.46
CA ILE A 23 2.46 3.01 0.55
C ILE A 23 1.21 3.79 0.98
N VAL A 24 0.66 4.60 0.09
CA VAL A 24 -0.50 5.46 0.35
C VAL A 24 -1.70 4.91 -0.38
N GLY A 25 -2.86 4.84 0.28
CA GLY A 25 -4.02 4.19 -0.32
C GLY A 25 -5.17 3.91 0.63
N TYR A 26 -6.16 3.19 0.12
CA TYR A 26 -7.38 2.84 0.84
C TYR A 26 -7.34 1.36 1.19
N VAL A 27 -7.34 1.05 2.49
CA VAL A 27 -7.34 -0.33 2.97
C VAL A 27 -8.48 -0.55 3.93
N SER A 28 -9.22 -1.63 3.69
CA SER A 28 -10.32 -2.07 4.55
C SER A 28 -9.76 -2.94 5.68
N GLY A 29 -10.08 -2.61 6.93
CA GLY A 29 -9.65 -3.40 8.09
C GLY A 29 -8.27 -3.04 8.64
N PRO A 30 -7.75 -3.83 9.60
CA PRO A 30 -6.49 -3.53 10.28
C PRO A 30 -5.27 -3.82 9.39
N VAL A 31 -4.30 -2.92 9.41
CA VAL A 31 -2.97 -3.16 8.81
C VAL A 31 -2.14 -3.96 9.81
N LYS A 32 -1.71 -5.16 9.39
CA LYS A 32 -0.85 -6.03 10.20
C LYS A 32 0.59 -6.00 9.67
N PRO A 33 1.59 -5.98 10.57
CA PRO A 33 2.98 -6.22 10.16
C PRO A 33 3.14 -7.58 9.49
N GLY A 34 3.99 -7.68 8.48
CA GLY A 34 4.21 -8.92 7.73
C GLY A 34 4.70 -8.67 6.30
N HIS A 35 4.85 -9.75 5.53
CA HIS A 35 5.13 -9.64 4.10
C HIS A 35 3.85 -9.27 3.35
N TRP A 36 3.95 -8.27 2.49
CA TRP A 36 2.88 -7.83 1.61
C TRP A 36 3.43 -7.76 0.20
N GLU A 37 2.61 -8.12 -0.77
CA GLU A 37 2.95 -8.10 -2.18
C GLU A 37 2.29 -6.90 -2.84
N LEU A 38 3.11 -6.05 -3.47
CA LEU A 38 2.64 -4.97 -4.32
C LEU A 38 2.40 -5.53 -5.71
N ARG A 39 1.18 -5.35 -6.20
CA ARG A 39 0.71 -5.85 -7.49
C ARG A 39 0.32 -4.70 -8.40
N ARG A 40 0.56 -4.90 -9.70
CA ARG A 40 0.10 -4.02 -10.79
C ARG A 40 -0.76 -4.85 -11.73
N ASN A 41 -2.01 -4.47 -11.92
CA ASN A 41 -2.98 -5.19 -12.76
C ASN A 41 -3.06 -6.69 -12.40
N GLY A 42 -2.97 -6.99 -11.10
CA GLY A 42 -2.97 -8.35 -10.55
C GLY A 42 -1.62 -9.08 -10.59
N GLU A 43 -0.60 -8.55 -11.27
CA GLU A 43 0.74 -9.15 -11.34
C GLU A 43 1.61 -8.70 -10.18
N ALA A 44 2.29 -9.63 -9.51
CA ALA A 44 3.25 -9.33 -8.45
C ALA A 44 4.47 -8.58 -9.00
N VAL A 45 4.74 -7.41 -8.42
CA VAL A 45 5.88 -6.56 -8.80
C VAL A 45 6.99 -6.64 -7.77
N VAL A 46 6.65 -6.55 -6.48
CA VAL A 46 7.63 -6.56 -5.39
C VAL A 46 6.99 -7.00 -4.08
N THR A 47 7.77 -7.73 -3.26
CA THR A 47 7.39 -8.03 -1.87
C THR A 47 8.03 -7.01 -0.93
N LEU A 48 7.22 -6.47 -0.04
CA LEU A 48 7.59 -5.49 0.98
C LEU A 48 7.31 -6.05 2.37
N GLN A 49 8.06 -5.59 3.36
CA GLN A 49 7.81 -5.93 4.76
C GLN A 49 7.06 -4.76 5.42
N ALA A 50 5.74 -4.87 5.56
CA ALA A 50 4.93 -3.89 6.27
C ALA A 50 5.33 -3.88 7.76
N THR A 51 5.55 -2.68 8.30
CA THR A 51 5.90 -2.46 9.72
C THR A 51 4.70 -1.94 10.51
N GLY A 52 3.77 -1.24 9.85
CA GLY A 52 2.55 -0.73 10.45
C GLY A 52 1.96 0.46 9.70
N GLU A 53 0.88 1.01 10.24
CA GLU A 53 0.27 2.24 9.74
C GLU A 53 0.94 3.48 10.37
N VAL A 54 1.21 4.49 9.53
CA VAL A 54 1.68 5.80 9.95
C VAL A 54 0.48 6.72 10.11
N GLN A 55 0.36 7.36 11.28
CA GLN A 55 -0.64 8.40 11.48
C GLN A 55 -0.22 9.66 10.72
N VAL A 56 -0.97 10.00 9.68
CA VAL A 56 -0.83 11.28 8.97
C VAL A 56 -1.95 12.19 9.45
N GLU A 57 -1.62 13.43 9.82
CA GLU A 57 -2.64 14.43 10.16
C GLU A 57 -3.50 14.69 8.93
N ALA A 58 -4.70 14.12 8.91
CA ALA A 58 -5.64 14.32 7.83
C ALA A 58 -6.19 15.75 7.89
N GLY A 59 -5.81 16.58 6.91
CA GLY A 59 -6.47 17.86 6.66
C GLY A 59 -7.95 17.62 6.36
N ARG A 60 -8.85 18.00 7.28
CA ARG A 60 -10.30 17.88 7.13
C ARG A 60 -10.82 18.73 5.97
N LYS A 61 -10.91 18.16 4.76
CA LYS A 61 -11.80 18.66 3.69
C LYS A 61 -12.37 17.49 2.88
N GLY A 62 -13.57 17.04 3.23
CA GLY A 62 -14.35 16.13 2.39
C GLY A 62 -15.16 15.07 3.15
N LYS A 63 -16.15 14.47 2.46
CA LYS A 63 -16.99 13.35 2.96
C LYS A 63 -16.32 11.98 2.81
N LEU A 64 -15.16 11.89 2.15
CA LEU A 64 -14.40 10.66 1.95
C LEU A 64 -13.38 10.50 3.07
N ALA A 65 -13.21 9.27 3.56
CA ALA A 65 -12.12 8.95 4.48
C ALA A 65 -10.79 9.28 3.81
N PRO A 66 -9.82 9.87 4.54
CA PRO A 66 -8.50 10.13 3.98
C PRO A 66 -7.81 8.80 3.64
N PRO A 67 -6.92 8.78 2.63
CA PRO A 67 -6.05 7.63 2.41
C PRO A 67 -5.18 7.38 3.64
N ARG A 68 -4.88 6.11 3.89
CA ARG A 68 -4.02 5.63 4.95
C ARG A 68 -2.60 5.46 4.41
N VAL A 69 -1.62 5.52 5.29
CA VAL A 69 -0.21 5.34 4.93
C VAL A 69 0.35 4.16 5.68
N ILE A 70 0.90 3.20 4.94
CA ILE A 70 1.59 2.03 5.50
C ILE A 70 3.09 2.24 5.34
N SER A 71 3.85 2.13 6.43
CA SER A 71 5.31 2.06 6.36
C SER A 71 5.73 0.63 6.02
N CYS A 72 6.60 0.51 5.04
CA CYS A 72 7.15 -0.74 4.55
C CYS A 72 8.68 -0.64 4.48
N GLN A 73 9.36 -1.75 4.81
CA GLN A 73 10.76 -1.91 4.49
C GLN A 73 10.91 -2.42 3.06
N GLY A 74 11.82 -1.81 2.31
CA GLY A 74 12.12 -2.18 0.92
C GLY A 74 12.24 -0.96 0.00
N GLN A 75 12.28 -1.27 -1.29
CA GLN A 75 12.33 -0.28 -2.36
C GLN A 75 11.26 -0.60 -3.38
N VAL A 76 10.67 0.46 -3.94
CA VAL A 76 9.72 0.36 -5.04
C VAL A 76 10.17 1.30 -6.14
N ASP A 77 10.40 0.75 -7.33
CA ASP A 77 10.61 1.58 -8.50
C ASP A 77 9.26 2.12 -8.99
N LYS A 78 8.92 3.33 -8.54
CA LYS A 78 7.65 4.00 -8.87
C LYS A 78 7.43 4.14 -10.39
N LYS A 79 8.50 4.12 -11.20
CA LYS A 79 8.39 4.24 -12.66
C LYS A 79 7.69 3.05 -13.33
N GLN A 80 7.51 1.95 -12.60
CA GLN A 80 6.81 0.77 -13.10
C GLN A 80 5.28 0.91 -13.06
N PHE A 81 4.76 2.00 -12.48
CA PHE A 81 3.32 2.20 -12.28
C PHE A 81 2.85 3.49 -12.95
N ASP A 82 1.75 3.39 -13.68
CA ASP A 82 0.89 4.52 -14.03
C ASP A 82 -0.37 4.46 -13.16
N PHE A 83 -0.39 5.19 -12.04
CA PHE A 83 -1.51 5.20 -11.10
C PHE A 83 -2.83 5.76 -11.67
N THR A 84 -2.83 6.27 -12.91
CA THR A 84 -4.05 6.69 -13.61
C THR A 84 -4.67 5.58 -14.46
N GLN A 85 -3.89 4.57 -14.85
CA GLN A 85 -4.31 3.48 -15.73
C GLN A 85 -4.22 2.11 -15.07
N ASP A 86 -3.23 1.92 -14.21
CA ASP A 86 -2.97 0.66 -13.52
C ASP A 86 -3.85 0.50 -12.28
N GLU A 87 -4.35 -0.71 -12.10
CA GLU A 87 -4.86 -1.16 -10.81
C GLU A 87 -3.67 -1.57 -9.94
N VAL A 88 -3.30 -0.72 -8.99
CA VAL A 88 -2.21 -1.01 -8.05
C VAL A 88 -2.80 -1.43 -6.71
N THR A 89 -2.44 -2.62 -6.26
CA THR A 89 -2.93 -3.19 -4.98
C THR A 89 -1.78 -3.67 -4.11
N LEU A 90 -1.93 -3.56 -2.79
CA LEU A 90 -1.02 -4.15 -1.82
C LEU A 90 -1.79 -5.23 -1.04
N VAL A 91 -1.30 -6.46 -1.11
CA VAL A 91 -1.99 -7.66 -0.61
C VAL A 91 -1.11 -8.33 0.46
N PRO A 92 -1.63 -8.65 1.66
CA PRO A 92 -0.86 -9.38 2.66
C PRO A 92 -0.59 -10.82 2.19
N LEU A 93 0.64 -11.27 2.33
CA LEU A 93 1.00 -12.66 2.09
C LEU A 93 0.76 -13.49 3.36
N PRO A 94 0.28 -14.75 3.23
CA PRO A 94 0.23 -15.66 4.36
C PRO A 94 1.65 -15.91 4.91
N ALA A 95 1.75 -15.96 6.24
CA ALA A 95 2.99 -16.26 6.95
C ALA A 95 3.34 -17.75 6.88
#